data_AF-A0A9D7X3P9-F1
#
_entry.id   AF-A0A9D7X3P9-F1
#
_cell.length_a   1.000
_cell.length_b   1.000
_cell.length_c   1.000
_cell.angle_alpha   90.00
_cell.angle_beta   90.00
_cell.angle_gamma   90.00
#
_symmetry.space_group_name_H-M   'P 1'
#
loop_
_entity.id
_entity.type
_entity.pdbx_description
1 polymer ?
#
loop_
_entity_poly.entity_id
_entity_poly.type
_entity_poly.pdbx_seq_one_letter_code
_entity_poly.pdbx_strand_id
1 'polypeptide(L)'
;MFRVNKEKKRKKDLKNLLVNFPSSSAFAESYRTLRTNLFFSLMEKNLKSIVVTSSVEAEGKTTTAANLAYTIAQTEKKVLLIDVDLRRPHLSALLGMRKKTGITGLISNVFGVSLDKGTLKDFSVKDLIQLVRLQSKTCCLDLESSDTRVAIYFERGLMKDIYWKNRPESKRLASTLIKDKLLTKKEADLALGHQQKSARRIGTLLETMGFVSKKDISKVLSVHNIEAIRAVSGITTGTFAFSSQPVDEQRPADGQEIDFNKLYMEFGSTNGFLYLDHAIDSVVEETLTPNLFFLPAGAVPPNPSEILGSFIFGFLLDQLKTRFDFIIIDAPPVMPVTDALVLTPKTDGAVFVIKSGNTDRKIIKDVLDQFEKASQPIIGTVLNRVNMKKEGYYRYYKKYYSSYYGQ
;
A
#
# COMPACT_ATOMS: atom_id res chain seq x y z
N MET A 1 3.48 35.01 25.38
CA MET A 1 4.16 33.83 25.96
C MET A 1 4.13 32.57 25.08
N PHE A 2 2.96 32.11 24.59
CA PHE A 2 2.84 30.86 23.81
C PHE A 2 3.67 30.79 22.51
N ARG A 3 3.76 31.90 21.76
CA ARG A 3 4.49 31.97 20.48
C ARG A 3 6.02 31.86 20.65
N VAL A 4 6.56 32.49 21.69
CA VAL A 4 7.99 32.46 22.07
C VAL A 4 8.42 31.06 22.54
N ASN A 5 7.55 30.34 23.28
CA ASN A 5 7.83 28.96 23.70
C ASN A 5 7.82 27.97 22.52
N LYS A 6 6.95 28.18 21.52
CA LYS A 6 6.89 27.34 20.31
C LYS A 6 8.14 27.49 19.44
N GLU A 7 8.67 28.71 19.32
CA GLU A 7 9.93 28.98 18.61
C GLU A 7 11.17 28.45 19.33
N LYS A 8 11.24 28.58 20.67
CA LYS A 8 12.32 27.98 21.48
C LYS A 8 12.32 26.44 21.38
N LYS A 9 11.13 25.82 21.41
CA LYS A 9 10.98 24.37 21.23
C LYS A 9 11.40 23.92 19.82
N ARG A 10 10.94 24.62 18.77
CA ARG A 10 11.34 24.35 17.37
C ARG A 10 12.85 24.47 17.13
N LYS A 11 13.51 25.51 17.66
CA LYS A 11 14.98 25.65 17.59
C LYS A 11 15.71 24.52 18.34
N LYS A 12 15.13 24.00 19.43
CA LYS A 12 15.68 22.86 20.18
C LYS A 12 15.48 21.52 19.44
N ASP A 13 14.37 21.35 18.75
CA ASP A 13 14.07 20.12 18.01
C ASP A 13 14.93 20.01 16.74
N LEU A 14 15.12 21.11 16.00
CA LEU A 14 16.08 21.20 14.89
C LEU A 14 17.51 20.88 15.33
N LYS A 15 17.91 21.31 16.53
CA LYS A 15 19.23 20.98 17.12
C LYS A 15 19.44 19.49 17.39
N ASN A 16 18.40 18.65 17.39
CA ASN A 16 18.52 17.22 17.66
C ASN A 16 18.52 16.37 16.38
N LEU A 17 18.49 16.99 15.21
CA LEU A 17 18.68 16.29 13.93
C LEU A 17 20.17 16.02 13.71
N LEU A 18 20.51 14.79 13.30
CA LEU A 18 21.88 14.31 13.17
C LEU A 18 22.70 15.15 12.19
N VAL A 19 22.06 15.65 11.14
CA VAL A 19 22.66 16.55 10.14
C VAL A 19 23.31 17.80 10.76
N ASN A 20 22.88 18.20 11.96
CA ASN A 20 23.39 19.37 12.67
C ASN A 20 24.51 19.04 13.67
N PHE A 21 25.00 17.79 13.70
CA PHE A 21 26.11 17.37 14.56
C PHE A 21 27.36 17.03 13.74
N PRO A 22 28.56 17.24 14.29
CA PRO A 22 29.79 16.72 13.70
C PRO A 22 29.69 15.21 13.52
N SER A 23 30.23 14.72 12.40
CA SER A 23 30.26 13.29 12.08
C SER A 23 30.95 12.48 13.19
N SER A 24 31.96 13.04 13.86
CA SER A 24 32.70 12.40 14.97
C SER A 24 32.00 12.43 16.34
N SER A 25 30.80 13.04 16.44
CA SER A 25 30.11 13.14 17.74
C SER A 25 29.62 11.78 18.25
N ALA A 26 29.64 11.59 19.58
CA ALA A 26 29.09 10.38 20.21
C ALA A 26 27.59 10.19 19.89
N PHE A 27 26.87 11.27 19.64
CA PHE A 27 25.48 11.24 19.19
C PHE A 27 25.38 10.66 17.77
N ALA A 28 26.19 11.13 16.83
CA ALA A 28 26.28 10.56 15.49
C ALA A 28 26.65 9.08 15.48
N GLU A 29 27.63 8.70 16.30
CA GLU A 29 28.09 7.31 16.38
C GLU A 29 27.02 6.38 16.95
N SER A 30 26.21 6.85 17.90
CA SER A 30 25.09 6.08 18.43
C SER A 30 24.04 5.73 17.35
N TYR A 31 23.75 6.65 16.42
CA TYR A 31 22.84 6.38 15.32
C TYR A 31 23.47 5.53 14.21
N ARG A 32 24.79 5.62 13.96
CA ARG A 32 25.49 4.69 13.06
C ARG A 32 25.49 3.26 13.60
N THR A 33 25.70 3.11 14.90
CA THR A 33 25.61 1.81 15.59
C THR A 33 24.18 1.27 15.50
N LEU A 34 23.16 2.10 15.80
CA LEU A 34 21.75 1.73 15.67
C LEU A 34 21.43 1.27 14.24
N ARG A 35 21.84 2.04 13.23
CA ARG A 35 21.68 1.67 11.82
C ARG A 35 22.31 0.31 11.54
N THR A 36 23.56 0.09 11.96
CA THR A 36 24.28 -1.16 11.70
C THR A 36 23.58 -2.37 12.31
N ASN A 37 23.17 -2.28 13.58
CA ASN A 37 22.42 -3.34 14.26
C ASN A 37 21.08 -3.63 13.57
N LEU A 38 20.41 -2.58 13.12
CA LEU A 38 19.15 -2.69 12.40
C LEU A 38 19.36 -3.35 11.03
N PHE A 39 20.34 -2.91 10.24
CA PHE A 39 20.63 -3.47 8.91
C PHE A 39 20.88 -4.99 8.93
N PHE A 40 21.56 -5.51 9.96
CA PHE A 40 21.70 -6.97 10.13
C PHE A 40 20.33 -7.65 10.24
N SER A 41 19.44 -7.11 11.08
CA SER A 41 18.08 -7.64 11.24
C SER A 41 17.22 -7.45 9.98
N LEU A 42 17.38 -6.33 9.26
CA LEU A 42 16.63 -6.02 8.05
C LEU A 42 17.02 -6.93 6.88
N MET A 43 18.32 -7.23 6.72
CA MET A 43 18.79 -8.11 5.63
C MET A 43 18.43 -9.57 5.88
N GLU A 44 18.63 -10.10 7.09
CA GLU A 44 18.29 -11.49 7.41
C GLU A 44 16.80 -11.79 7.17
N LYS A 45 15.93 -10.83 7.50
CA LYS A 45 14.47 -11.01 7.42
C LYS A 45 13.83 -10.33 6.20
N ASN A 46 14.64 -9.74 5.32
CA ASN A 46 14.21 -9.05 4.10
C ASN A 46 13.13 -7.96 4.35
N LEU A 47 13.28 -7.21 5.44
CA LEU A 47 12.30 -6.22 5.91
C LEU A 47 12.47 -4.90 5.14
N LYS A 48 11.37 -4.32 4.66
CA LYS A 48 11.33 -3.05 3.91
C LYS A 48 10.67 -1.91 4.67
N SER A 49 9.76 -2.19 5.61
CA SER A 49 9.10 -1.16 6.42
C SER A 49 9.19 -1.43 7.90
N ILE A 50 9.50 -0.39 8.67
CA ILE A 50 9.50 -0.45 10.13
C ILE A 50 8.72 0.69 10.76
N VAL A 51 8.05 0.39 11.86
CA VAL A 51 7.41 1.39 12.71
C VAL A 51 8.34 1.78 13.84
N VAL A 52 8.50 3.08 14.07
CA VAL A 52 9.14 3.62 15.25
C VAL A 52 8.06 4.17 16.17
N THR A 53 7.90 3.55 17.34
CA THR A 53 6.91 3.94 18.36
C THR A 53 7.55 3.94 19.75
N SER A 54 6.78 4.26 20.79
CA SER A 54 7.23 4.34 22.18
C SER A 54 6.12 3.92 23.15
N SER A 55 6.44 3.70 24.42
CA SER A 55 5.43 3.38 25.44
C SER A 55 4.52 4.56 25.66
N VAL A 56 5.11 5.74 25.85
CA VAL A 56 4.42 6.97 26.24
C VAL A 56 4.91 8.17 25.44
N GLU A 57 4.24 9.31 25.61
CA GLU A 57 4.62 10.55 24.95
C GLU A 57 6.03 11.02 25.35
N ALA A 58 6.67 11.77 24.45
CA ALA A 58 7.94 12.48 24.68
C ALA A 58 9.19 11.59 24.96
N GLU A 59 9.17 10.32 24.56
CA GLU A 59 10.33 9.41 24.62
C GLU A 59 11.34 9.62 23.47
N GLY A 60 10.97 10.41 22.46
CA GLY A 60 11.83 10.79 21.35
C GLY A 60 11.76 9.88 20.12
N LYS A 61 10.61 9.21 19.94
CA LYS A 61 10.25 8.41 18.75
C LYS A 61 10.48 9.17 17.44
N THR A 62 9.90 10.36 17.28
CA THR A 62 9.99 11.21 16.08
C THR A 62 11.41 11.62 15.74
N THR A 63 12.21 12.01 16.74
CA THR A 63 13.63 12.34 16.54
C THR A 63 14.44 11.09 16.15
N THR A 64 14.13 9.95 16.76
CA THR A 64 14.79 8.68 16.44
C THR A 64 14.45 8.22 15.04
N ALA A 65 13.19 8.29 14.62
CA ALA A 65 12.72 7.98 13.27
C ALA A 65 13.43 8.85 12.22
N ALA A 66 13.46 10.17 12.43
CA ALA A 66 14.12 11.11 11.50
C ALA A 66 15.63 10.84 11.37
N ASN A 67 16.34 10.66 12.48
CA ASN A 67 17.77 10.42 12.47
C ASN A 67 18.12 9.04 11.91
N LEU A 68 17.31 8.02 12.21
CA LEU A 68 17.48 6.70 11.63
C LEU A 68 17.29 6.74 10.11
N ALA A 69 16.22 7.36 9.62
CA ALA A 69 15.97 7.53 8.19
C ALA A 69 17.13 8.27 7.50
N TYR A 70 17.62 9.34 8.10
CA TYR A 70 18.81 10.07 7.64
C TYR A 70 20.03 9.15 7.51
N THR A 71 20.36 8.36 8.54
CA THR A 71 21.54 7.49 8.49
C THR A 71 21.45 6.35 7.48
N ILE A 72 20.24 5.86 7.18
CA ILE A 72 20.00 4.84 6.16
C ILE A 72 20.09 5.47 4.77
N ALA A 73 19.56 6.67 4.56
CA ALA A 73 19.65 7.37 3.28
C ALA A 73 21.12 7.67 2.87
N GLN A 74 22.01 7.83 3.85
CA GLN A 74 23.46 7.97 3.62
C GLN A 74 24.13 6.72 3.01
N THR A 75 23.45 5.57 2.96
CA THR A 75 23.97 4.35 2.30
C THR A 75 23.42 4.18 0.89
N GLU A 76 23.09 5.28 0.20
CA GLU A 76 22.57 5.33 -1.18
C GLU A 76 21.25 4.56 -1.39
N LYS A 77 20.53 4.26 -0.30
CA LYS A 77 19.20 3.65 -0.36
C LYS A 77 18.13 4.73 -0.45
N LYS A 78 17.11 4.53 -1.28
CA LYS A 78 15.91 5.38 -1.33
C LYS A 78 15.06 5.11 -0.09
N VAL A 79 15.09 6.04 0.87
CA VAL A 79 14.37 5.93 2.14
C VAL A 79 13.17 6.85 2.14
N LEU A 80 12.00 6.30 2.45
CA LEU A 80 10.81 7.09 2.73
C LEU A 80 10.58 7.19 4.24
N LEU A 81 10.49 8.41 4.74
CA LEU A 81 10.06 8.71 6.10
C LEU A 81 8.59 9.14 6.08
N ILE A 82 7.76 8.49 6.88
CA ILE A 82 6.31 8.71 6.91
C ILE A 82 5.90 9.18 8.31
N ASP A 83 5.12 10.26 8.40
CA ASP A 83 4.48 10.69 9.65
C ASP A 83 3.06 10.09 9.76
N VAL A 84 2.88 9.09 10.63
CA VAL A 84 1.57 8.48 10.91
C VAL A 84 1.09 8.79 12.33
N ASP A 85 1.72 9.72 13.05
CA ASP A 85 1.15 10.34 14.24
C ASP A 85 0.08 11.35 13.81
N LEU A 86 -1.02 10.83 13.28
CA LEU A 86 -2.12 11.62 12.72
C LEU A 86 -2.81 12.49 13.76
N ARG A 87 -2.61 12.22 15.06
CA ARG A 87 -3.14 13.00 16.19
C ARG A 87 -2.28 14.22 16.47
N ARG A 88 -0.96 14.06 16.46
CA ARG A 88 0.00 15.12 16.78
C ARG A 88 1.19 15.07 15.81
N PRO A 89 0.98 15.41 14.52
CA PRO A 89 2.04 15.31 13.52
C PRO A 89 3.14 16.33 13.82
N HIS A 90 4.28 15.80 14.25
CA HIS A 90 5.44 16.60 14.67
C HIS A 90 6.57 16.58 13.65
N LEU A 91 6.57 15.63 12.71
CA LEU A 91 7.69 15.41 11.81
C LEU A 91 7.81 16.51 10.76
N SER A 92 6.67 16.97 10.20
CA SER A 92 6.63 18.14 9.32
C SER A 92 7.23 19.39 9.96
N ALA A 93 6.99 19.61 11.25
CA ALA A 93 7.56 20.75 11.97
C ALA A 93 9.06 20.56 12.25
N LEU A 94 9.50 19.33 12.50
CA LEU A 94 10.90 18.97 12.73
C LEU A 94 11.74 19.16 11.45
N LEU A 95 11.23 18.70 10.31
CA LEU A 95 11.92 18.80 9.02
C LEU A 95 11.79 20.19 8.38
N GLY A 96 10.90 21.04 8.89
CA GLY A 96 10.61 22.35 8.29
C GLY A 96 9.74 22.28 7.03
N MET A 97 9.17 21.10 6.73
CA MET A 97 8.38 20.82 5.53
C MET A 97 6.90 20.77 5.91
N ARG A 98 6.15 21.85 5.63
CA ARG A 98 4.74 22.00 5.99
C ARG A 98 3.85 21.93 4.76
N LYS A 99 3.41 20.73 4.41
CA LYS A 99 2.36 20.53 3.42
C LYS A 99 1.02 20.28 4.09
N LYS A 100 -0.05 20.81 3.50
CA LYS A 100 -1.43 20.57 3.99
C LYS A 100 -1.94 19.19 3.60
N THR A 101 -1.47 18.66 2.46
CA THR A 101 -1.80 17.34 1.97
C THR A 101 -0.72 16.35 2.37
N GLY A 102 -1.13 15.12 2.67
CA GLY A 102 -0.29 14.05 3.17
C GLY A 102 -1.06 12.73 3.11
N ILE A 103 -0.76 11.78 3.98
CA ILE A 103 -1.43 10.47 4.05
C ILE A 103 -2.95 10.62 4.16
N THR A 104 -3.44 11.50 5.02
CA THR A 104 -4.89 11.68 5.21
C THR A 104 -5.55 12.22 3.96
N GLY A 105 -4.89 13.16 3.28
CA GLY A 105 -5.34 13.69 2.00
C GLY A 105 -5.31 12.64 0.89
N LEU A 106 -4.26 11.82 0.81
CA LEU A 106 -4.19 10.71 -0.13
C LEU A 106 -5.34 9.73 0.10
N ILE A 107 -5.52 9.27 1.34
CA ILE A 107 -6.53 8.26 1.65
C ILE A 107 -7.93 8.77 1.34
N SER A 108 -8.26 9.99 1.77
CA SER A 108 -9.58 10.58 1.54
C SER A 108 -9.80 10.96 0.07
N ASN A 109 -8.83 11.62 -0.57
CA ASN A 109 -9.03 12.17 -1.91
C ASN A 109 -8.90 11.10 -2.98
N VAL A 110 -7.84 10.29 -2.95
CA VAL A 110 -7.55 9.31 -4.03
C VAL A 110 -8.53 8.15 -3.98
N PHE A 111 -8.82 7.66 -2.77
CA PHE A 111 -9.65 6.45 -2.61
C PHE A 111 -11.12 6.76 -2.32
N GLY A 112 -11.46 8.04 -2.10
CA GLY A 112 -12.83 8.55 -1.97
C GLY A 112 -13.42 9.18 -3.24
N VAL A 113 -12.69 9.22 -4.37
CA VAL A 113 -13.21 9.79 -5.63
C VAL A 113 -14.47 9.04 -6.09
N SER A 114 -15.53 9.77 -6.42
CA SER A 114 -16.61 9.23 -7.26
C SER A 114 -16.15 9.26 -8.72
N LEU A 115 -15.79 8.09 -9.23
CA LEU A 115 -15.48 7.90 -10.64
C LEU A 115 -16.78 7.51 -11.35
N ASP A 116 -17.40 8.47 -12.04
CA ASP A 116 -18.59 8.20 -12.87
C ASP A 116 -18.19 8.02 -14.34
N LYS A 117 -17.27 8.85 -14.84
CA LYS A 117 -16.71 8.77 -16.19
C LYS A 117 -15.38 9.54 -16.26
N GLY A 118 -14.53 9.19 -17.22
CA GLY A 118 -13.25 9.87 -17.41
C GLY A 118 -12.47 9.34 -18.61
N THR A 119 -11.17 9.65 -18.62
CA THR A 119 -10.26 9.24 -19.70
C THR A 119 -9.20 8.27 -19.21
N LEU A 120 -8.78 7.36 -20.08
CA LEU A 120 -7.70 6.41 -19.79
C LEU A 120 -6.30 7.06 -19.85
N LYS A 121 -6.21 8.36 -20.16
CA LYS A 121 -5.00 9.16 -20.00
C LYS A 121 -4.75 9.56 -18.55
N ASP A 122 -5.82 9.69 -17.76
CA ASP A 122 -5.75 10.11 -16.36
C ASP A 122 -5.76 8.90 -15.41
N PHE A 123 -6.37 7.79 -15.86
CA PHE A 123 -6.52 6.56 -15.08
C PHE A 123 -6.12 5.35 -15.93
N SER A 124 -5.22 4.52 -15.40
CA SER A 124 -5.01 3.19 -15.97
C SER A 124 -6.21 2.28 -15.66
N VAL A 125 -6.44 1.25 -16.48
CA VAL A 125 -7.48 0.24 -16.18
C VAL A 125 -7.24 -0.43 -14.82
N LYS A 126 -5.97 -0.56 -14.41
CA LYS A 126 -5.57 -1.08 -13.11
C LYS A 126 -6.00 -0.16 -11.96
N ASP A 127 -5.89 1.17 -12.13
CA ASP A 127 -6.44 2.15 -11.18
C ASP A 127 -7.94 1.95 -11.02
N LEU A 128 -8.67 1.86 -12.13
CA LEU A 128 -10.13 1.72 -12.11
C LEU A 128 -10.59 0.45 -11.40
N ILE A 129 -9.98 -0.70 -11.74
CA ILE A 129 -10.26 -1.99 -11.08
C ILE A 129 -9.96 -1.90 -9.58
N GLN A 130 -8.83 -1.33 -9.21
CA GLN A 130 -8.42 -1.24 -7.81
C GLN A 130 -9.30 -0.28 -7.02
N LEU A 131 -9.73 0.84 -7.60
CA LEU A 131 -10.64 1.78 -6.93
C LEU A 131 -12.01 1.14 -6.68
N VAL A 132 -12.54 0.37 -7.64
CA VAL A 132 -13.78 -0.42 -7.45
C VAL A 132 -13.62 -1.43 -6.31
N ARG A 133 -12.49 -2.13 -6.27
CA ARG A 133 -12.17 -3.10 -5.22
C ARG A 133 -12.10 -2.43 -3.84
N LEU A 134 -11.36 -1.34 -3.72
CA LEU A 134 -11.19 -0.60 -2.47
C LEU A 134 -12.50 -0.01 -1.96
N GLN A 135 -13.37 0.45 -2.86
CA GLN A 135 -14.68 0.99 -2.53
C GLN A 135 -15.75 -0.10 -2.37
N SER A 136 -15.41 -1.38 -2.55
CA SER A 136 -16.35 -2.52 -2.48
C SER A 136 -17.62 -2.31 -3.34
N LYS A 137 -17.50 -1.63 -4.49
CA LYS A 137 -18.65 -1.26 -5.33
C LYS A 137 -19.18 -2.45 -6.13
N THR A 138 -20.50 -2.51 -6.27
CA THR A 138 -21.17 -3.36 -7.28
C THR A 138 -21.56 -2.46 -8.45
N CYS A 139 -20.91 -2.63 -9.60
CA CYS A 139 -21.06 -1.75 -10.75
C CYS A 139 -20.66 -2.44 -12.07
N CYS A 140 -20.93 -1.75 -13.18
CA CYS A 140 -20.36 -2.05 -14.49
C CYS A 140 -19.37 -0.94 -14.86
N LEU A 141 -18.19 -1.34 -15.35
CA LEU A 141 -17.16 -0.45 -15.91
C LEU A 141 -17.14 -0.63 -17.43
N ASP A 142 -17.63 0.36 -18.15
CA ASP A 142 -17.54 0.43 -19.59
C ASP A 142 -16.23 1.11 -20.01
N LEU A 143 -15.47 0.45 -20.87
CA LEU A 143 -14.24 0.93 -21.47
C LEU A 143 -14.45 1.06 -22.98
N GLU A 144 -14.11 2.22 -23.53
CA GLU A 144 -14.19 2.50 -24.95
C GLU A 144 -12.87 3.10 -25.47
N SER A 145 -12.30 2.44 -26.47
CA SER A 145 -11.14 2.88 -27.24
C SER A 145 -11.43 2.78 -28.74
N SER A 146 -10.51 3.19 -29.61
CA SER A 146 -10.73 3.34 -31.05
C SER A 146 -11.30 2.09 -31.74
N ASP A 147 -10.90 0.90 -31.30
CA ASP A 147 -11.29 -0.39 -31.89
C ASP A 147 -11.88 -1.37 -30.85
N THR A 148 -12.04 -0.92 -29.60
CA THR A 148 -12.28 -1.82 -28.47
C THR A 148 -13.37 -1.26 -27.57
N ARG A 149 -14.43 -2.05 -27.35
CA ARG A 149 -15.52 -1.75 -26.42
C ARG A 149 -15.73 -2.92 -25.48
N VAL A 150 -15.45 -2.72 -24.20
CA VAL A 150 -15.50 -3.77 -23.17
C VAL A 150 -16.29 -3.27 -21.97
N ALA A 151 -17.11 -4.13 -21.38
CA ALA A 151 -17.75 -3.92 -20.10
C ALA A 151 -17.19 -4.92 -19.08
N ILE A 152 -16.84 -4.45 -17.89
CA ILE A 152 -16.36 -5.28 -16.78
C ILE A 152 -17.35 -5.17 -15.64
N TYR A 153 -17.81 -6.32 -15.13
CA TYR A 153 -18.82 -6.39 -14.08
C TYR A 153 -18.17 -6.69 -12.75
N PHE A 154 -18.52 -5.90 -11.74
CA PHE A 154 -18.01 -6.06 -10.38
C PHE A 154 -19.14 -6.27 -9.39
N GLU A 155 -18.94 -7.18 -8.45
CA GLU A 155 -19.84 -7.37 -7.31
C GLU A 155 -19.03 -7.27 -6.02
N ARG A 156 -19.43 -6.36 -5.13
CA ARG A 156 -18.71 -6.08 -3.87
C ARG A 156 -17.22 -5.85 -4.08
N GLY A 157 -16.86 -5.14 -5.15
CA GLY A 157 -15.47 -4.82 -5.51
C GLY A 157 -14.71 -5.94 -6.24
N LEU A 158 -15.30 -7.12 -6.42
CA LEU A 158 -14.65 -8.24 -7.08
C LEU A 158 -15.13 -8.37 -8.53
N MET A 159 -14.19 -8.56 -9.46
CA MET A 159 -14.52 -8.80 -10.86
C MET A 159 -15.28 -10.12 -11.00
N LYS A 160 -16.43 -10.08 -11.69
CA LYS A 160 -17.31 -11.23 -11.93
C LYS A 160 -17.40 -11.62 -13.39
N ASP A 161 -17.25 -10.66 -14.30
CA ASP A 161 -17.35 -10.93 -15.73
C ASP A 161 -16.66 -9.84 -16.56
N ILE A 162 -16.30 -10.19 -17.79
CA ILE A 162 -15.77 -9.29 -18.81
C ILE A 162 -16.51 -9.55 -20.13
N TYR A 163 -17.28 -8.57 -20.57
CA TYR A 163 -18.06 -8.64 -21.81
C TYR A 163 -17.48 -7.74 -22.90
N TRP A 164 -17.08 -8.33 -24.01
CA TRP A 164 -16.49 -7.61 -25.14
C TRP A 164 -17.57 -7.32 -26.19
N LYS A 165 -18.05 -6.07 -26.24
CA LYS A 165 -19.21 -5.64 -27.05
C LYS A 165 -18.94 -5.76 -28.55
N ASN A 166 -17.73 -5.42 -29.00
CA ASN A 166 -17.33 -5.47 -30.41
C ASN A 166 -16.35 -6.61 -30.73
N ARG A 167 -16.49 -7.78 -30.06
CA ARG A 167 -15.55 -8.89 -30.22
C ARG A 167 -15.64 -9.45 -31.64
N PRO A 168 -14.52 -9.56 -32.39
CA PRO A 168 -14.51 -10.16 -33.71
C PRO A 168 -15.15 -11.54 -33.69
N GLU A 169 -15.97 -11.85 -34.69
CA GLU A 169 -16.72 -13.11 -34.74
C GLU A 169 -15.81 -14.34 -34.63
N SER A 170 -14.65 -14.29 -35.26
CA SER A 170 -13.61 -15.34 -35.21
C SER A 170 -13.09 -15.62 -33.79
N LYS A 171 -13.19 -14.66 -32.87
CA LYS A 171 -12.73 -14.77 -31.48
C LYS A 171 -13.85 -15.13 -30.50
N ARG A 172 -15.09 -15.31 -30.95
CA ARG A 172 -16.23 -15.67 -30.08
C ARG A 172 -16.17 -17.15 -29.67
N LEU A 173 -16.85 -17.49 -28.57
CA LEU A 173 -16.85 -18.84 -27.99
C LEU A 173 -17.24 -19.90 -29.03
N ALA A 174 -18.37 -19.72 -29.71
CA ALA A 174 -18.86 -20.65 -30.73
C ALA A 174 -17.82 -20.88 -31.85
N SER A 175 -17.26 -19.80 -32.40
CA SER A 175 -16.23 -19.88 -33.44
C SER A 175 -14.95 -20.59 -32.99
N THR A 176 -14.56 -20.40 -31.72
CA THR A 176 -13.39 -21.09 -31.15
C THR A 176 -13.67 -22.58 -30.95
N LEU A 177 -14.86 -22.92 -30.45
CA LEU A 177 -15.28 -24.32 -30.30
C LEU A 177 -15.37 -25.03 -31.66
N ILE A 178 -15.84 -24.33 -32.72
CA ILE A 178 -15.82 -24.85 -34.09
C ILE A 178 -14.40 -25.08 -34.58
N LYS A 179 -13.50 -24.11 -34.38
CA LYS A 179 -12.09 -24.23 -34.76
C LYS A 179 -11.40 -25.41 -34.07
N ASP A 180 -11.71 -25.64 -32.80
CA ASP A 180 -11.16 -26.74 -31.99
C ASP A 180 -11.88 -28.08 -32.25
N LYS A 181 -12.82 -28.13 -33.20
CA LYS A 181 -13.63 -29.31 -33.57
C LYS A 181 -14.47 -29.87 -32.42
N LEU A 182 -14.83 -29.01 -31.47
CA LEU A 182 -15.68 -29.32 -30.32
C LEU A 182 -17.15 -28.98 -30.55
N LEU A 183 -17.47 -28.23 -31.62
CA LEU A 183 -18.81 -27.81 -31.98
C LEU A 183 -18.95 -27.75 -33.50
N THR A 184 -20.07 -28.21 -34.06
CA THR A 184 -20.34 -28.04 -35.50
C THR A 184 -21.00 -26.69 -35.80
N LYS A 185 -20.88 -26.21 -37.03
CA LYS A 185 -21.55 -24.96 -37.46
C LYS A 185 -23.07 -25.03 -37.29
N LYS A 186 -23.69 -26.18 -37.59
CA LYS A 186 -25.13 -26.38 -37.43
C LYS A 186 -25.57 -26.27 -35.97
N GLU A 187 -24.84 -26.89 -35.05
CA GLU A 187 -25.13 -26.81 -33.61
C GLU A 187 -24.93 -25.39 -33.06
N ALA A 188 -23.89 -24.69 -33.53
CA ALA A 188 -23.65 -23.30 -33.18
C ALA A 188 -24.79 -22.38 -33.64
N ASP A 189 -25.23 -22.51 -34.90
CA ASP A 189 -26.33 -21.72 -35.46
C ASP A 189 -27.64 -21.94 -34.69
N LEU A 190 -27.91 -23.20 -34.31
CA LEU A 190 -29.08 -23.56 -33.54
C LEU A 190 -29.03 -22.97 -32.13
N ALA A 191 -27.89 -23.10 -31.43
CA ALA A 191 -27.71 -22.51 -30.09
C ALA A 191 -27.77 -20.98 -30.10
N LEU A 192 -27.21 -20.32 -31.13
CA LEU A 192 -27.29 -18.86 -31.30
C LEU A 192 -28.74 -18.41 -31.57
N GLY A 193 -29.52 -19.17 -32.34
CA GLY A 193 -30.93 -18.92 -32.55
C GLY A 193 -31.75 -18.96 -31.25
N HIS A 194 -31.42 -19.87 -30.32
CA HIS A 194 -32.01 -19.91 -28.98
C HIS A 194 -31.51 -18.78 -28.07
N GLN A 195 -30.25 -18.35 -28.21
CA GLN A 195 -29.70 -17.23 -27.44
C GLN A 195 -30.41 -15.91 -27.79
N GLN A 196 -30.75 -15.66 -29.05
CA GLN A 196 -31.48 -14.46 -29.44
C GLN A 196 -32.89 -14.38 -28.81
N LYS A 197 -33.45 -15.53 -28.41
CA LYS A 197 -34.79 -15.66 -27.84
C LYS A 197 -34.77 -15.92 -26.33
N SER A 198 -33.60 -15.99 -25.68
CA SER A 198 -33.46 -16.31 -24.26
C SER A 198 -32.39 -15.48 -23.58
N ALA A 199 -32.54 -15.26 -22.27
CA ALA A 199 -31.51 -14.56 -21.47
C ALA A 199 -30.29 -15.45 -21.12
N ARG A 200 -30.22 -16.69 -21.65
CA ARG A 200 -29.18 -17.67 -21.28
C ARG A 200 -27.88 -17.42 -22.05
N ARG A 201 -26.74 -17.67 -21.39
CA ARG A 201 -25.42 -17.58 -22.03
C ARG A 201 -25.25 -18.72 -23.06
N ILE A 202 -24.56 -18.43 -24.15
CA ILE A 202 -24.28 -19.42 -25.21
C ILE A 202 -23.59 -20.68 -24.66
N GLY A 203 -22.65 -20.54 -23.72
CA GLY A 203 -22.01 -21.70 -23.06
C GLY A 203 -23.02 -22.60 -22.34
N THR A 204 -23.93 -22.02 -21.56
CA THR A 204 -24.98 -22.76 -20.85
C THR A 204 -25.95 -23.45 -21.82
N LEU A 205 -26.29 -22.79 -22.93
CA LEU A 205 -27.12 -23.39 -23.97
C LEU A 205 -26.41 -24.58 -24.62
N LEU A 206 -25.14 -24.43 -24.99
CA LEU A 206 -24.33 -25.51 -25.58
C LEU A 206 -24.22 -26.73 -24.64
N GLU A 207 -24.07 -26.49 -23.33
CA GLU A 207 -24.06 -27.55 -22.32
C GLU A 207 -25.45 -28.21 -22.17
N THR A 208 -26.50 -27.39 -22.01
CA THR A 208 -27.88 -27.88 -21.76
C THR A 208 -28.42 -28.68 -22.95
N MET A 209 -28.02 -28.30 -24.17
CA MET A 209 -28.40 -28.99 -25.41
C MET A 209 -27.53 -30.22 -25.69
N GLY A 210 -26.52 -30.49 -24.86
CA GLY A 210 -25.63 -31.64 -24.99
C GLY A 210 -24.62 -31.53 -26.14
N PHE A 211 -24.44 -30.35 -26.73
CA PHE A 211 -23.52 -30.15 -27.87
C PHE A 211 -22.06 -30.12 -27.43
N VAL A 212 -21.77 -29.56 -26.26
CA VAL A 212 -20.40 -29.46 -25.75
C VAL A 212 -20.39 -29.78 -24.26
N SER A 213 -19.39 -30.56 -23.82
CA SER A 213 -19.24 -30.88 -22.41
C SER A 213 -18.89 -29.65 -21.58
N LYS A 214 -19.33 -29.63 -20.32
CA LYS A 214 -18.97 -28.57 -19.35
C LYS A 214 -17.45 -28.37 -19.24
N LYS A 215 -16.68 -29.47 -19.31
CA LYS A 215 -15.21 -29.48 -19.21
C LYS A 215 -14.57 -28.74 -20.39
N ASP A 216 -15.05 -29.02 -21.61
CA ASP A 216 -14.50 -28.41 -22.82
C ASP A 216 -14.87 -26.93 -22.92
N ILE A 217 -16.12 -26.58 -22.56
CA ILE A 217 -16.56 -25.18 -22.44
C ILE A 217 -15.67 -24.43 -21.43
N SER A 218 -15.44 -25.02 -20.25
CA SER A 218 -14.61 -24.40 -19.21
C SER A 218 -13.18 -24.15 -19.68
N LYS A 219 -12.56 -25.12 -20.35
CA LYS A 219 -11.19 -24.99 -20.88
C LYS A 219 -11.07 -23.82 -21.88
N VAL A 220 -12.00 -23.72 -22.82
CA VAL A 220 -12.00 -22.63 -23.83
C VAL A 220 -12.30 -21.29 -23.18
N LEU A 221 -13.24 -21.24 -22.22
CA LEU A 221 -13.56 -20.02 -21.47
C LEU A 221 -12.39 -19.50 -20.65
N SER A 222 -11.60 -20.37 -20.01
CA SER A 222 -10.39 -19.94 -19.30
C SER A 222 -9.42 -19.21 -20.22
N VAL A 223 -9.16 -19.75 -21.41
CA VAL A 223 -8.29 -19.10 -22.41
C VAL A 223 -8.90 -17.77 -22.88
N HIS A 224 -10.21 -17.74 -23.16
CA HIS A 224 -10.91 -16.55 -23.59
C HIS A 224 -10.89 -15.42 -22.57
N ASN A 225 -11.00 -15.76 -21.28
CA ASN A 225 -10.96 -14.79 -20.19
C ASN A 225 -9.55 -14.26 -19.95
N ILE A 226 -8.52 -15.11 -20.07
CA ILE A 226 -7.11 -14.68 -20.02
C ILE A 226 -6.81 -13.70 -21.15
N GLU A 227 -7.24 -14.00 -22.38
CA GLU A 227 -7.07 -13.09 -23.52
C GLU A 227 -7.82 -11.77 -23.30
N ALA A 228 -9.05 -11.82 -22.78
CA ALA A 228 -9.83 -10.63 -22.47
C ALA A 228 -9.13 -9.77 -21.41
N ILE A 229 -8.66 -10.37 -20.32
CA ILE A 229 -7.90 -9.69 -19.27
C ILE A 229 -6.64 -9.03 -19.84
N ARG A 230 -5.86 -9.74 -20.64
CA ARG A 230 -4.64 -9.19 -21.26
C ARG A 230 -4.95 -8.00 -22.16
N ALA A 231 -5.97 -8.13 -23.00
CA ALA A 231 -6.33 -7.09 -23.95
C ALA A 231 -6.91 -5.85 -23.24
N VAL A 232 -7.78 -6.03 -22.24
CA VAL A 232 -8.28 -4.96 -21.37
C VAL A 232 -7.14 -4.27 -20.63
N SER A 233 -6.18 -5.04 -20.12
CA SER A 233 -5.06 -4.48 -19.36
C SER A 233 -4.06 -3.71 -20.24
N GLY A 234 -4.11 -3.91 -21.57
CA GLY A 234 -3.30 -3.19 -22.54
C GLY A 234 -3.90 -1.87 -23.01
N ILE A 235 -5.15 -1.55 -22.63
CA ILE A 235 -5.81 -0.31 -23.06
C ILE A 235 -5.23 0.87 -22.26
N THR A 236 -4.61 1.81 -22.96
CA THR A 236 -3.98 3.02 -22.38
C THR A 236 -4.60 4.32 -22.88
N THR A 237 -5.51 4.26 -23.85
CA THR A 237 -6.18 5.42 -24.44
C THR A 237 -7.67 5.13 -24.63
N GLY A 238 -8.47 6.19 -24.57
CA GLY A 238 -9.93 6.09 -24.66
C GLY A 238 -10.62 6.68 -23.43
N THR A 239 -11.87 6.27 -23.23
CA THR A 239 -12.74 6.73 -22.14
C THR A 239 -13.23 5.56 -21.31
N PHE A 240 -13.66 5.88 -20.09
CA PHE A 240 -14.38 4.94 -19.24
C PHE A 240 -15.64 5.57 -18.67
N ALA A 241 -16.61 4.74 -18.33
CA ALA A 241 -17.80 5.12 -17.59
C ALA A 241 -18.22 4.02 -16.63
N PHE A 242 -18.73 4.41 -15.47
CA PHE A 242 -19.34 3.53 -14.49
C PHE A 242 -20.86 3.64 -14.56
N SER A 243 -21.52 2.50 -14.49
CA SER A 243 -22.98 2.40 -14.48
C SER A 243 -23.45 1.39 -13.44
N SER A 244 -24.72 1.51 -13.00
CA SER A 244 -25.35 0.46 -12.22
C SER A 244 -25.46 -0.80 -13.08
N GLN A 245 -25.27 -1.97 -12.47
CA GLN A 245 -25.46 -3.22 -13.20
C GLN A 245 -26.92 -3.33 -13.67
N PRO A 246 -27.17 -3.73 -14.93
CA PRO A 246 -28.52 -3.98 -15.40
C PRO A 246 -29.18 -5.05 -14.54
N VAL A 247 -30.45 -4.85 -14.14
CA VAL A 247 -31.21 -5.79 -13.28
C VAL A 247 -31.30 -7.18 -13.93
N ASP A 248 -31.46 -7.24 -15.26
CA ASP A 248 -31.51 -8.49 -16.05
C ASP A 248 -30.12 -9.13 -16.30
N GLU A 249 -29.03 -8.44 -15.98
CA GLU A 249 -27.66 -8.96 -16.08
C GLU A 249 -27.10 -9.42 -14.74
N GLN A 250 -27.94 -9.51 -13.70
CA GLN A 250 -27.76 -10.44 -12.57
C GLN A 250 -27.84 -11.89 -13.08
N ARG A 251 -27.05 -12.23 -14.09
CA ARG A 251 -26.92 -13.59 -14.60
C ARG A 251 -26.16 -14.33 -13.51
N PRO A 252 -26.78 -15.28 -12.80
CA PRO A 252 -26.05 -16.07 -11.84
C PRO A 252 -24.85 -16.70 -12.56
N ALA A 253 -23.70 -16.69 -11.88
CA ALA A 253 -22.55 -17.47 -12.29
C ALA A 253 -22.92 -18.94 -12.11
N ASP A 254 -23.70 -19.49 -13.04
CA ASP A 254 -24.13 -20.88 -12.97
C ASP A 254 -22.91 -21.78 -13.23
N GLY A 255 -22.25 -22.14 -12.13
CA GLY A 255 -21.42 -23.34 -12.03
C GLY A 255 -20.01 -23.27 -12.60
N GLN A 256 -19.49 -22.10 -12.96
CA GLN A 256 -18.06 -21.87 -13.21
C GLN A 256 -17.55 -20.77 -12.29
N GLU A 257 -16.95 -21.14 -11.16
CA GLU A 257 -16.20 -20.20 -10.31
C GLU A 257 -14.87 -19.84 -11.01
N ILE A 258 -14.93 -18.95 -11.99
CA ILE A 258 -13.74 -18.34 -12.56
C ILE A 258 -13.28 -17.26 -11.59
N ASP A 259 -12.13 -17.48 -10.97
CA ASP A 259 -11.49 -16.45 -10.15
C ASP A 259 -10.81 -15.41 -11.05
N PHE A 260 -11.60 -14.44 -11.51
CA PHE A 260 -11.12 -13.33 -12.32
C PHE A 260 -10.03 -12.50 -11.62
N ASN A 261 -10.05 -12.42 -10.29
CA ASN A 261 -9.01 -11.69 -9.56
C ASN A 261 -7.68 -12.45 -9.65
N LYS A 262 -7.70 -13.76 -9.44
CA LYS A 262 -6.51 -14.60 -9.66
C LYS A 262 -6.00 -14.48 -11.09
N LEU A 263 -6.89 -14.61 -12.09
CA LEU A 263 -6.49 -14.46 -13.49
C LEU A 263 -5.94 -13.06 -13.79
N TYR A 264 -6.50 -12.01 -13.20
CA TYR A 264 -5.98 -10.65 -13.37
C TYR A 264 -4.60 -10.48 -12.72
N MET A 265 -4.37 -11.07 -11.56
CA MET A 265 -3.05 -11.04 -10.91
C MET A 265 -2.00 -11.84 -11.70
N GLU A 266 -2.39 -12.94 -12.34
CA GLU A 266 -1.48 -13.80 -13.12
C GLU A 266 -1.22 -13.28 -14.54
N PHE A 267 -2.23 -12.68 -15.18
CA PHE A 267 -2.23 -12.37 -16.61
C PHE A 267 -2.58 -10.91 -16.96
N GLY A 268 -2.88 -10.08 -15.97
CA GLY A 268 -3.07 -8.65 -16.15
C GLY A 268 -1.78 -7.92 -16.47
N SER A 269 -1.86 -6.60 -16.65
CA SER A 269 -0.72 -5.77 -17.05
C SER A 269 0.30 -5.58 -15.92
N THR A 270 1.58 -5.59 -16.31
CA THR A 270 2.71 -5.16 -15.47
C THR A 270 2.75 -3.65 -15.27
N ASN A 271 1.98 -2.87 -16.03
CA ASN A 271 1.97 -1.42 -15.91
C ASN A 271 1.54 -0.98 -14.50
N GLY A 272 2.15 0.12 -14.04
CA GLY A 272 1.90 0.73 -12.74
C GLY A 272 0.51 1.34 -12.61
N PHE A 273 0.27 2.00 -11.49
CA PHE A 273 -0.98 2.68 -11.21
C PHE A 273 -0.85 4.15 -11.62
N LEU A 274 -1.26 4.51 -12.84
CA LEU A 274 -1.04 5.87 -13.38
C LEU A 274 -1.59 6.96 -12.46
N TYR A 275 -2.85 6.87 -12.06
CA TYR A 275 -3.49 7.87 -11.20
C TYR A 275 -2.87 7.88 -9.80
N LEU A 276 -2.67 6.69 -9.21
CA LEU A 276 -2.11 6.58 -7.86
C LEU A 276 -0.67 7.05 -7.80
N ASP A 277 0.14 6.73 -8.81
CA ASP A 277 1.54 7.14 -8.89
C ASP A 277 1.64 8.66 -8.92
N HIS A 278 0.82 9.32 -9.76
CA HIS A 278 0.70 10.79 -9.77
C HIS A 278 0.22 11.35 -8.43
N ALA A 279 -0.74 10.70 -7.77
CA ALA A 279 -1.21 11.15 -6.48
C ALA A 279 -0.12 11.05 -5.40
N ILE A 280 0.63 9.94 -5.34
CA ILE A 280 1.76 9.75 -4.43
C ILE A 280 2.83 10.80 -4.71
N ASP A 281 3.19 11.02 -5.99
CA ASP A 281 4.18 12.03 -6.40
C ASP A 281 3.77 13.44 -5.98
N SER A 282 2.48 13.74 -6.02
CA SER A 282 1.97 15.04 -5.62
C SER A 282 2.14 15.34 -4.12
N VAL A 283 2.36 14.33 -3.27
CA VAL A 283 2.47 14.50 -1.81
C VAL A 283 3.84 14.16 -1.24
N VAL A 284 4.56 13.19 -1.82
CA VAL A 284 5.91 12.82 -1.38
C VAL A 284 6.89 13.92 -1.76
N GLU A 285 7.74 14.32 -0.83
CA GLU A 285 8.73 15.37 -1.04
C GLU A 285 10.13 14.82 -0.80
N GLU A 286 11.08 15.17 -1.67
CA GLU A 286 12.49 14.97 -1.37
C GLU A 286 12.92 15.95 -0.28
N THR A 287 13.70 15.47 0.69
CA THR A 287 14.25 16.32 1.75
C THR A 287 15.57 16.96 1.30
N LEU A 288 16.15 17.83 2.13
CA LEU A 288 17.51 18.34 1.89
C LEU A 288 18.60 17.27 1.95
N THR A 289 18.27 16.06 2.44
CA THR A 289 19.18 14.92 2.46
C THR A 289 18.95 14.07 1.22
N PRO A 290 19.97 13.84 0.37
CA PRO A 290 19.86 12.98 -0.80
C PRO A 290 19.31 11.59 -0.45
N ASN A 291 18.46 11.05 -1.31
CA ASN A 291 17.79 9.75 -1.15
C ASN A 291 16.83 9.64 0.04
N LEU A 292 16.60 10.71 0.81
CA LEU A 292 15.61 10.74 1.87
C LEU A 292 14.38 11.52 1.41
N PHE A 293 13.26 10.82 1.40
CA PHE A 293 11.95 11.33 1.02
C PHE A 293 11.05 11.40 2.25
N PHE A 294 10.08 12.30 2.22
CA PHE A 294 9.14 12.54 3.31
C PHE A 294 7.70 12.50 2.80
N LEU A 295 6.87 11.71 3.49
CA LEU A 295 5.41 11.69 3.33
C LEU A 295 4.78 12.24 4.62
N PRO A 296 4.24 13.48 4.60
CA PRO A 296 3.60 14.07 5.77
C PRO A 296 2.28 13.39 6.13
N ALA A 297 1.86 13.51 7.39
CA ALA A 297 0.55 13.05 7.86
C ALA A 297 -0.61 13.74 7.11
N GLY A 298 -0.49 15.05 6.87
CA GLY A 298 -1.55 15.90 6.32
C GLY A 298 -2.43 16.51 7.40
N ALA A 299 -3.69 16.80 7.08
CA ALA A 299 -4.67 17.31 8.03
C ALA A 299 -5.01 16.24 9.09
N VAL A 300 -5.17 16.66 10.35
CA VAL A 300 -5.57 15.78 11.46
C VAL A 300 -6.99 15.27 11.20
N PRO A 301 -7.21 13.95 11.06
CA PRO A 301 -8.53 13.40 10.78
C PRO A 301 -9.30 13.14 12.09
N PRO A 302 -10.64 13.00 12.04
CA PRO A 302 -11.44 12.67 13.21
C PRO A 302 -11.24 11.22 13.69
N ASN A 303 -10.81 10.32 12.80
CA ASN A 303 -10.73 8.87 13.00
C ASN A 303 -9.35 8.26 12.61
N PRO A 304 -8.26 8.59 13.34
CA PRO A 304 -6.90 8.13 13.03
C PRO A 304 -6.74 6.61 12.98
N SER A 305 -7.25 5.89 13.98
CA SER A 305 -7.02 4.45 14.14
C SER A 305 -7.66 3.65 13.01
N GLU A 306 -8.86 4.08 12.58
CA GLU A 306 -9.61 3.48 11.48
C GLU A 306 -8.87 3.67 10.15
N ILE A 307 -8.31 4.85 9.91
CA ILE A 307 -7.51 5.14 8.71
C ILE A 307 -6.28 4.23 8.67
N LEU A 308 -5.50 4.16 9.76
CA LEU A 308 -4.28 3.33 9.82
C LEU A 308 -4.59 1.83 9.77
N GLY A 309 -5.71 1.40 10.36
CA GLY A 309 -6.17 0.01 10.33
C GLY A 309 -6.81 -0.42 9.00
N SER A 310 -7.16 0.53 8.13
CA SER A 310 -7.88 0.25 6.89
C SER A 310 -7.11 -0.63 5.90
N PHE A 311 -7.86 -1.32 5.03
CA PHE A 311 -7.26 -2.01 3.88
C PHE A 311 -6.60 -1.03 2.90
N ILE A 312 -7.15 0.19 2.78
CA ILE A 312 -6.61 1.26 1.92
C ILE A 312 -5.20 1.65 2.35
N PHE A 313 -4.95 1.86 3.64
CA PHE A 313 -3.60 2.20 4.14
C PHE A 313 -2.61 1.06 3.88
N GLY A 314 -3.03 -0.20 4.08
CA GLY A 314 -2.20 -1.37 3.77
C GLY A 314 -1.80 -1.42 2.30
N PHE A 315 -2.77 -1.25 1.40
CA PHE A 315 -2.52 -1.19 -0.04
C PHE A 315 -1.59 -0.03 -0.41
N LEU A 316 -1.79 1.17 0.16
CA LEU A 316 -0.89 2.31 -0.05
C LEU A 316 0.53 1.97 0.39
N LEU A 317 0.71 1.36 1.56
CA LEU A 317 2.02 0.97 2.06
C LEU A 317 2.70 -0.05 1.13
N ASP A 318 1.96 -1.02 0.59
CA ASP A 318 2.48 -1.96 -0.41
C ASP A 318 2.94 -1.25 -1.68
N GLN A 319 2.19 -0.24 -2.15
CA GLN A 319 2.62 0.58 -3.29
C GLN A 319 3.84 1.44 -2.97
N LEU A 320 4.00 1.91 -1.74
CA LEU A 320 5.22 2.63 -1.34
C LEU A 320 6.43 1.67 -1.29
N LYS A 321 6.24 0.41 -0.85
CA LYS A 321 7.30 -0.62 -0.77
C LYS A 321 7.85 -1.04 -2.14
N THR A 322 7.13 -0.80 -3.25
CA THR A 322 7.65 -1.02 -4.61
C THR A 322 8.54 0.13 -5.09
N ARG A 323 8.41 1.32 -4.49
CA ARG A 323 9.06 2.57 -4.92
C ARG A 323 10.29 2.94 -4.11
N PHE A 324 10.35 2.50 -2.85
CA PHE A 324 11.42 2.80 -1.91
C PHE A 324 12.12 1.52 -1.46
N ASP A 325 13.44 1.62 -1.25
CA ASP A 325 14.23 0.52 -0.70
C ASP A 325 13.87 0.28 0.76
N PHE A 326 13.56 1.37 1.49
CA PHE A 326 13.24 1.31 2.91
C PHE A 326 12.21 2.35 3.32
N ILE A 327 11.35 2.00 4.27
CA ILE A 327 10.29 2.86 4.80
C ILE A 327 10.39 2.93 6.33
N ILE A 328 10.59 4.14 6.85
CA ILE A 328 10.54 4.46 8.28
C ILE A 328 9.21 5.13 8.59
N ILE A 329 8.47 4.62 9.56
CA ILE A 329 7.15 5.13 9.92
C ILE A 329 7.18 5.68 11.35
N ASP A 330 7.07 7.00 11.53
CA ASP A 330 6.93 7.62 12.85
C ASP A 330 5.49 7.49 13.32
N ALA A 331 5.25 6.64 14.32
CA ALA A 331 3.93 6.31 14.83
C ALA A 331 3.70 6.90 16.22
N PRO A 332 2.44 7.18 16.62
CA PRO A 332 2.11 7.66 17.97
C PRO A 332 2.55 6.65 19.04
N PRO A 333 2.68 7.05 20.32
CA PRO A 333 2.98 6.11 21.39
C PRO A 333 1.85 5.09 21.57
N VAL A 334 2.18 3.90 22.06
CA VAL A 334 1.23 2.79 22.28
C VAL A 334 0.24 3.11 23.39
N MET A 335 0.65 3.88 24.39
CA MET A 335 -0.26 4.43 25.39
C MET A 335 -0.34 5.95 25.20
N PRO A 336 -1.54 6.54 25.21
CA PRO A 336 -2.84 5.96 25.55
C PRO A 336 -3.68 5.48 24.35
N VAL A 337 -3.11 5.36 23.15
CA VAL A 337 -3.87 5.15 21.90
C VAL A 337 -3.48 3.86 21.17
N THR A 338 -4.45 3.22 20.53
CA THR A 338 -4.26 1.94 19.83
C THR A 338 -3.68 2.07 18.42
N ASP A 339 -3.42 3.30 17.94
CA ASP A 339 -2.97 3.61 16.58
C ASP A 339 -1.72 2.80 16.17
N ALA A 340 -0.72 2.70 17.04
CA ALA A 340 0.49 1.92 16.76
C ALA A 340 0.20 0.40 16.69
N LEU A 341 -0.74 -0.11 17.50
CA LEU A 341 -1.10 -1.52 17.53
C LEU A 341 -1.84 -1.95 16.26
N VAL A 342 -2.70 -1.09 15.70
CA VAL A 342 -3.42 -1.40 14.44
C VAL A 342 -2.52 -1.24 13.21
N LEU A 343 -1.50 -0.40 13.30
CA LEU A 343 -0.54 -0.15 12.23
C LEU A 343 0.49 -1.28 12.09
N THR A 344 1.03 -1.75 13.22
CA THR A 344 2.18 -2.68 13.23
C THR A 344 1.97 -3.94 12.38
N PRO A 345 0.79 -4.62 12.39
CA PRO A 345 0.50 -5.78 11.55
C PRO A 345 0.64 -5.57 10.04
N LYS A 346 0.66 -4.31 9.58
CA LYS A 346 0.83 -3.97 8.16
C LYS A 346 2.28 -3.67 7.79
N THR A 347 3.18 -3.72 8.76
CA THR A 347 4.61 -3.37 8.62
C THR A 347 5.47 -4.58 8.92
N ASP A 348 6.73 -4.55 8.49
CA ASP A 348 7.58 -5.73 8.60
C ASP A 348 8.19 -5.87 10.01
N GLY A 349 8.16 -4.80 10.82
CA GLY A 349 8.38 -4.89 12.26
C GLY A 349 8.43 -3.55 12.98
N ALA A 350 8.66 -3.60 14.29
CA ALA A 350 8.64 -2.43 15.15
C ALA A 350 9.98 -2.19 15.88
N VAL A 351 10.37 -0.92 15.98
CA VAL A 351 11.45 -0.42 16.83
C VAL A 351 10.84 0.41 17.95
N PHE A 352 11.16 0.04 19.19
CA PHE A 352 10.54 0.62 20.37
C PHE A 352 11.47 1.61 21.07
N VAL A 353 11.05 2.87 21.22
CA VAL A 353 11.88 3.92 21.83
C VAL A 353 11.46 4.14 23.27
N ILE A 354 12.41 3.96 24.20
CA ILE A 354 12.18 4.12 25.64
C ILE A 354 13.10 5.21 26.15
N LYS A 355 12.57 6.16 26.94
CA LYS A 355 13.42 7.17 27.58
C LYS A 355 14.06 6.63 28.86
N SER A 356 15.39 6.70 28.95
CA SER A 356 16.13 6.30 30.15
C SER A 356 15.65 7.05 31.40
N GLY A 357 15.45 6.29 32.48
CA GLY A 357 15.09 6.80 33.81
C GLY A 357 13.71 7.49 33.90
N ASN A 358 12.81 7.26 32.94
CA ASN A 358 11.53 7.97 32.88
C ASN A 358 10.31 7.05 33.01
N THR A 359 10.23 6.01 32.20
CA THR A 359 9.03 5.18 32.08
C THR A 359 9.13 3.96 33.00
N ASP A 360 8.07 3.68 33.75
CA ASP A 360 8.02 2.53 34.66
C ASP A 360 8.17 1.22 33.88
N ARG A 361 8.95 0.28 34.43
CA ARG A 361 9.16 -1.04 33.82
C ARG A 361 7.85 -1.80 33.62
N LYS A 362 6.87 -1.63 34.51
CA LYS A 362 5.55 -2.25 34.38
C LYS A 362 4.83 -1.74 33.13
N ILE A 363 4.82 -0.42 32.89
CA ILE A 363 4.21 0.17 31.69
C ILE A 363 4.89 -0.37 30.43
N ILE A 364 6.22 -0.45 30.44
CA ILE A 364 6.98 -1.01 29.31
C ILE A 364 6.56 -2.46 29.07
N LYS A 365 6.50 -3.28 30.12
CA LYS A 365 6.10 -4.68 30.02
C LYS A 365 4.67 -4.83 29.50
N ASP A 366 3.72 -4.07 30.03
CA ASP A 366 2.32 -4.09 29.60
C ASP A 366 2.17 -3.74 28.11
N VAL A 367 3.04 -2.86 27.58
CA VAL A 367 3.08 -2.53 26.15
C VAL A 367 3.71 -3.67 25.33
N LEU A 368 4.82 -4.25 25.78
CA LEU A 368 5.45 -5.37 25.09
C LEU A 368 4.53 -6.60 25.04
N ASP A 369 3.82 -6.91 26.12
CA ASP A 369 2.84 -7.98 26.19
C ASP A 369 1.68 -7.77 25.18
N GLN A 370 1.30 -6.52 24.89
CA GLN A 370 0.30 -6.21 23.86
C GLN A 370 0.82 -6.48 22.44
N PHE A 371 2.09 -6.17 22.17
CA PHE A 371 2.72 -6.45 20.88
C PHE A 371 2.92 -7.96 20.66
N GLU A 372 3.29 -8.68 21.71
CA GLU A 372 3.42 -10.14 21.68
C GLU A 372 2.07 -10.81 21.41
N LYS A 373 1.00 -10.38 22.08
CA LYS A 373 -0.38 -10.84 21.79
C LYS A 373 -0.82 -10.55 20.36
N ALA A 374 -0.37 -9.44 19.79
CA ALA A 374 -0.61 -9.09 18.39
C ALA A 374 0.27 -9.87 17.39
N SER A 375 1.11 -10.79 17.87
CA SER A 375 2.08 -11.59 17.08
C SER A 375 3.01 -10.74 16.22
N GLN A 376 3.42 -9.57 16.74
CA GLN A 376 4.20 -8.60 15.97
C GLN A 376 5.71 -8.75 16.22
N PRO A 377 6.54 -8.77 15.16
CA PRO A 377 7.98 -8.82 15.33
C PRO A 377 8.52 -7.48 15.83
N ILE A 378 8.88 -7.43 17.11
CA ILE A 378 9.71 -6.34 17.65
C ILE A 378 11.15 -6.61 17.18
N ILE A 379 11.66 -5.72 16.33
CA ILE A 379 13.01 -5.82 15.78
C ILE A 379 14.03 -5.44 16.85
N GLY A 380 13.69 -4.47 17.70
CA GLY A 380 14.53 -4.08 18.82
C GLY A 380 14.05 -2.83 19.56
N THR A 381 14.86 -2.40 20.51
CA THR A 381 14.56 -1.28 21.41
C THR A 381 15.69 -0.25 21.37
N VAL A 382 15.33 1.04 21.38
CA VAL A 382 16.24 2.17 21.50
C VAL A 382 16.07 2.80 22.87
N LEU A 383 17.09 2.70 23.71
CA LEU A 383 17.15 3.43 24.97
C LEU A 383 17.65 4.87 24.72
N ASN A 384 16.73 5.83 24.76
CA ASN A 384 16.98 7.23 24.41
C ASN A 384 17.26 8.10 25.65
N ARG A 385 17.95 9.23 25.44
CA ARG A 385 18.32 10.22 26.48
C ARG A 385 19.12 9.64 27.65
N VAL A 386 19.93 8.63 27.38
CA VAL A 386 20.87 8.03 28.32
C VAL A 386 21.83 9.08 28.88
N ASN A 387 22.01 9.08 30.21
CA ASN A 387 23.01 9.93 30.84
C ASN A 387 24.37 9.22 30.90
N MET A 388 25.20 9.44 29.88
CA MET A 388 26.52 8.81 29.77
C MET A 388 27.48 9.13 30.94
N LYS A 389 27.25 10.20 31.72
CA LYS A 389 28.10 10.52 32.88
C LYS A 389 27.72 9.71 34.12
N LYS A 390 26.43 9.36 34.25
CA LYS A 390 25.88 8.64 35.41
C LYS A 390 25.82 7.12 35.20
N GLU A 391 25.62 6.66 33.97
CA GLU A 391 25.42 5.24 33.66
C GLU A 391 26.78 4.54 33.40
N GLY A 392 27.22 3.71 34.34
CA GLY A 392 28.57 3.10 34.38
C GLY A 392 28.94 2.21 33.19
N TYR A 393 27.96 1.60 32.53
CA TYR A 393 28.14 0.72 31.36
C TYR A 393 28.79 1.46 30.16
N TYR A 394 28.41 2.72 29.94
CA TYR A 394 28.97 3.53 28.84
C TYR A 394 30.39 4.01 29.10
N ARG A 395 30.85 4.01 30.37
CA ARG A 395 32.23 4.33 30.73
C ARG A 395 33.19 3.25 30.21
N TYR A 396 32.72 1.99 30.16
CA TYR A 396 33.47 0.85 29.61
C TYR A 396 33.43 0.83 28.07
N TYR A 397 32.25 1.03 27.46
CA TYR A 397 32.09 1.07 25.99
C TYR A 397 32.90 2.22 25.35
N LYS A 398 32.93 3.40 25.98
CA LYS A 398 33.74 4.54 25.52
C LYS A 398 35.24 4.26 25.61
N LYS A 399 35.69 3.52 26.63
CA LYS A 399 37.10 3.11 26.80
C LYS A 399 37.52 2.10 25.72
N TYR A 400 36.62 1.20 25.34
CA TYR A 400 36.85 0.18 24.31
C TYR A 400 36.84 0.75 22.87
N TYR A 401 35.94 1.67 22.55
CA TYR A 401 35.93 2.31 21.22
C TYR A 401 37.05 3.34 21.04
N SER A 402 37.39 4.08 22.10
CA SER A 402 38.52 5.01 22.08
C SER A 402 39.87 4.32 21.88
N SER A 403 40.01 3.02 22.19
CA SER A 403 41.22 2.25 21.93
C SER A 403 41.29 1.66 20.52
N TYR A 404 40.17 1.58 19.80
CA TYR A 404 40.10 1.00 18.46
C TYR A 404 40.15 2.03 17.32
N TYR A 405 39.65 3.25 17.55
CA TYR A 405 39.61 4.34 16.54
C TYR A 405 40.48 5.54 16.91
N GLY A 406 41.55 5.32 17.69
CA GLY A 406 42.46 6.39 18.10
C GLY A 406 43.43 6.83 17.00
N GLN A 407 43.01 7.81 16.19
CA GLN A 407 43.74 9.06 15.87
C GLN A 407 42.76 10.13 15.37
#